data_AF-A0A7Y0XG58-F1
#
_entry.id   AF-A0A7Y0XG58-F1
#
_cell.length_a   1.000
_cell.length_b   1.000
_cell.length_c   1.000
_cell.angle_alpha   90.00
_cell.angle_beta   90.00
_cell.angle_gamma   90.00
#
_symmetry.space_group_name_H-M   'P 1'
#
loop_
_entity.id
_entity.type
_entity.pdbx_description
1 polymer ?
#
loop_
_entity_poly.entity_id
_entity_poly.type
_entity_poly.pdbx_seq_one_letter_code
_entity_poly.pdbx_strand_id
1 'polypeptide(L)'
;INGTENMLYMFSQATSDGRMTLTVTFALGTDLDKAQVQIQNRVTTALPRLPEAVQRLGVVAEKASPDLTMVVHIYSPDSSREVSYLANYANLNLKDEIARLGGVG
;
A
#
# COMPACT_ATOMS: atom_id res chain seq x y z
N ILE A 1 -14.85 7.12 -2.92
CA ILE A 1 -14.54 6.24 -1.77
C ILE A 1 -15.58 6.39 -0.64
N ASN A 2 -16.31 7.51 -0.55
CA ASN A 2 -17.37 7.74 0.46
C ASN A 2 -18.49 6.70 0.44
N GLY A 3 -18.92 6.23 1.62
CA GLY A 3 -20.07 5.33 1.80
C GLY A 3 -19.74 3.84 1.76
N THR A 4 -18.51 3.45 2.10
CA THR A 4 -18.15 2.04 2.33
C THR A 4 -18.71 1.65 3.69
N GLU A 5 -19.27 0.44 3.81
CA GLU A 5 -19.92 0.00 5.05
C GLU A 5 -18.91 0.00 6.21
N ASN A 6 -19.35 0.43 7.40
CA ASN A 6 -18.51 0.54 8.61
C ASN A 6 -17.28 1.47 8.51
N MET A 7 -17.20 2.33 7.50
CA MET A 7 -16.16 3.36 7.43
C MET A 7 -16.38 4.42 8.53
N LEU A 8 -15.36 4.67 9.34
CA LEU A 8 -15.37 5.72 10.37
C LEU A 8 -14.94 7.06 9.79
N TYR A 9 -13.79 7.09 9.14
CA TYR A 9 -13.24 8.30 8.54
C TYR A 9 -12.27 7.95 7.41
N MET A 10 -11.93 8.97 6.62
CA MET A 10 -10.83 8.93 5.68
C MET A 10 -9.89 10.10 5.91
N PHE A 11 -8.62 9.86 5.64
CA PHE A 11 -7.57 10.87 5.65
C PHE A 11 -6.77 10.75 4.37
N SER A 12 -6.50 11.88 3.72
CA SER A 12 -5.67 11.92 2.51
C SER A 12 -4.46 12.81 2.71
N GLN A 13 -3.32 12.33 2.25
CA GLN A 13 -2.08 13.11 2.19
C GLN A 13 -1.51 13.04 0.78
N ALA A 14 -1.09 14.18 0.25
CA ALA A 14 -0.38 14.28 -1.01
C ALA A 14 0.98 14.94 -0.77
N THR A 15 2.03 14.40 -1.37
CA THR A 15 3.41 14.88 -1.27
C THR A 15 3.81 15.57 -2.57
N SER A 16 4.80 16.48 -2.49
CA SER A 16 5.26 17.28 -3.63
C SER A 16 5.91 16.47 -4.75
N ASP A 17 6.28 15.22 -4.48
CA ASP A 17 6.80 14.25 -5.45
C ASP A 17 5.69 13.55 -6.27
N GLY A 18 4.42 13.97 -6.10
CA GLY A 18 3.29 13.47 -6.88
C GLY A 18 2.64 12.19 -6.33
N ARG A 19 3.03 11.74 -5.13
CA ARG A 19 2.38 10.61 -4.47
C ARG A 19 1.19 11.08 -3.64
N MET A 20 0.10 10.31 -3.67
CA MET A 20 -1.07 10.51 -2.81
C MET A 20 -1.37 9.21 -2.08
N THR A 21 -1.52 9.31 -0.76
CA THR A 21 -2.00 8.23 0.10
C THR A 21 -3.39 8.61 0.61
N LEU A 22 -4.35 7.68 0.49
CA LEU A 22 -5.67 7.78 1.09
C LEU A 22 -5.84 6.64 2.09
N THR A 23 -5.89 6.99 3.37
CA THR A 23 -6.15 6.05 4.46
C THR A 23 -7.65 6.04 4.76
N VAL A 24 -8.26 4.86 4.74
CA VAL A 24 -9.67 4.66 5.11
C VAL A 24 -9.70 3.82 6.37
N THR A 25 -10.31 4.35 7.43
CA THR A 25 -10.40 3.67 8.72
C THR A 25 -11.80 3.10 8.91
N PHE A 26 -11.86 1.84 9.34
CA PHE A 26 -13.10 1.09 9.56
C PHE A 26 -13.35 0.85 11.04
N ALA A 27 -14.62 0.62 11.40
CA ALA A 27 -15.01 0.28 12.77
C ALA A 27 -14.41 -1.06 13.20
N LEU A 28 -14.13 -1.20 14.50
CA LEU A 28 -13.69 -2.46 15.11
C LEU A 28 -14.67 -3.59 14.80
N GLY A 29 -14.14 -4.77 14.46
CA GLY A 29 -14.94 -5.93 14.05
C GLY A 29 -15.33 -5.95 12.56
N THR A 30 -14.93 -4.95 11.77
CA THR A 30 -15.11 -4.99 10.31
C THR A 30 -14.22 -6.05 9.69
N ASP A 31 -14.80 -6.88 8.81
CA ASP A 31 -14.06 -7.81 7.96
C ASP A 31 -13.22 -7.02 6.93
N LEU A 32 -11.91 -6.96 7.17
CA LEU A 32 -10.98 -6.19 6.34
C LEU A 32 -10.79 -6.80 4.95
N ASP A 33 -11.03 -8.10 4.74
CA ASP A 33 -11.03 -8.71 3.40
C ASP A 33 -12.18 -8.15 2.56
N LYS A 34 -13.39 -8.14 3.13
CA LYS A 34 -14.55 -7.54 2.45
C LYS A 34 -14.38 -6.06 2.22
N ALA A 35 -13.87 -5.33 3.23
CA ALA A 35 -13.60 -3.91 3.11
C ALA A 35 -12.60 -3.63 1.97
N GLN A 36 -11.52 -4.39 1.88
CA GLN A 36 -10.54 -4.26 0.80
C GLN A 36 -11.19 -4.48 -0.58
N VAL A 37 -11.99 -5.53 -0.75
CA VAL A 37 -12.70 -5.78 -2.03
C VAL A 37 -13.64 -4.62 -2.38
N GLN A 38 -14.39 -4.09 -1.41
CA GLN A 38 -15.26 -2.94 -1.63
C GLN A 38 -14.48 -1.68 -2.04
N ILE A 39 -13.32 -1.43 -1.43
CA ILE A 39 -12.43 -0.34 -1.80
C ILE A 39 -11.88 -0.55 -3.21
N GLN A 40 -11.40 -1.75 -3.53
CA GLN A 40 -10.87 -2.07 -4.86
C GLN A 40 -11.93 -1.85 -5.95
N ASN A 41 -13.16 -2.30 -5.74
CA ASN A 41 -14.27 -2.07 -6.69
C ASN A 41 -14.54 -0.58 -6.93
N ARG A 42 -14.42 0.24 -5.87
CA ARG A 42 -14.57 1.70 -5.96
C ARG A 42 -13.39 2.36 -6.67
N VAL A 43 -12.17 1.88 -6.45
CA VAL A 43 -10.98 2.32 -7.21
C VAL A 43 -11.16 2.02 -8.69
N THR A 44 -11.63 0.81 -9.04
CA THR A 44 -11.92 0.43 -10.44
C THR A 44 -12.96 1.34 -11.10
N THR A 45 -13.99 1.75 -10.37
CA THR A 45 -15.01 2.68 -10.90
C THR A 45 -14.48 4.11 -11.04
N ALA A 46 -13.52 4.50 -10.20
CA ALA A 46 -12.90 5.83 -10.22
C ALA A 46 -11.76 5.96 -11.24
N LEU A 47 -11.08 4.86 -11.58
CA LEU A 47 -9.94 4.78 -12.48
C LEU A 47 -10.13 5.54 -13.81
N PRO A 48 -11.26 5.40 -14.54
CA PRO A 48 -11.49 6.12 -15.80
C PRO A 48 -11.54 7.64 -15.66
N ARG A 49 -11.76 8.14 -14.44
CA ARG A 49 -11.81 9.58 -14.13
C ARG A 49 -10.44 10.16 -13.78
N LEU A 50 -9.42 9.32 -13.64
CA LEU A 50 -8.07 9.74 -13.31
C LEU A 50 -7.28 10.08 -14.59
N PRO A 51 -6.29 10.98 -14.52
CA PRO A 51 -5.38 11.24 -15.64
C PRO A 51 -4.66 9.97 -16.09
N GLU A 52 -4.38 9.85 -17.39
CA GLU A 52 -3.74 8.67 -17.99
C GLU A 52 -2.40 8.31 -17.34
N ALA A 53 -1.62 9.33 -16.92
CA ALA A 53 -0.35 9.12 -16.22
C ALA A 53 -0.52 8.38 -14.88
N VAL A 54 -1.61 8.65 -14.15
CA VAL A 54 -1.95 7.95 -12.90
C VAL A 54 -2.45 6.54 -13.20
N GLN A 55 -3.28 6.37 -14.23
CA GLN A 55 -3.77 5.05 -14.64
C GLN A 55 -2.63 4.11 -15.00
N ARG A 56 -1.61 4.59 -15.73
CA ARG A 56 -0.42 3.79 -16.10
C ARG A 56 0.43 3.37 -14.89
N LEU A 57 0.55 4.23 -13.88
CA LEU A 57 1.27 3.92 -12.64
C LEU A 57 0.49 2.95 -11.74
N GLY A 58 -0.84 2.90 -11.91
CA GLY A 58 -1.74 2.07 -11.13
C GLY A 58 -2.13 2.73 -9.81
N VAL A 59 -3.27 2.27 -9.27
CA VAL A 59 -3.75 2.62 -7.93
C VAL A 59 -3.87 1.32 -7.16
N VAL A 60 -3.20 1.24 -6.01
CA VAL A 60 -3.17 0.03 -5.18
C VAL A 60 -4.01 0.27 -3.93
N ALA A 61 -4.85 -0.70 -3.58
CA ALA A 61 -5.59 -0.73 -2.32
C ALA A 61 -5.08 -1.89 -1.46
N GLU A 62 -4.27 -1.56 -0.47
CA GLU A 62 -3.69 -2.51 0.49
C GLU A 62 -4.38 -2.35 1.84
N LYS A 63 -4.43 -3.44 2.63
CA LYS A 63 -4.80 -3.33 4.03
C LYS A 63 -3.64 -2.64 4.76
N ALA A 64 -3.94 -1.96 5.84
CA ALA A 64 -2.89 -1.40 6.68
C ALA A 64 -3.25 -1.65 8.13
N SER A 65 -2.36 -2.35 8.84
CA SER A 65 -2.35 -2.36 10.30
C SER A 65 -1.39 -1.26 10.75
N PRO A 66 -1.78 -0.36 11.67
CA PRO A 66 -0.87 0.67 12.19
C PRO A 66 0.28 0.07 13.02
N ASP A 67 0.15 -1.18 13.46
CA ASP A 67 1.17 -1.88 14.23
C ASP A 67 2.15 -2.61 13.31
N LEU A 68 3.42 -2.18 13.33
CA LEU A 68 4.51 -2.86 12.64
C LEU A 68 4.78 -4.21 13.31
N THR A 69 4.42 -5.29 12.64
CA THR A 69 4.71 -6.65 13.12
C THR A 69 6.21 -6.93 13.20
N MET A 70 6.98 -6.48 12.19
CA MET A 70 8.42 -6.76 12.07
C MET A 70 9.08 -5.76 11.11
N VAL A 71 10.36 -5.44 11.37
CA VAL A 71 11.21 -4.65 10.46
C VAL A 71 12.40 -5.50 10.03
N VAL A 72 12.67 -5.54 8.72
CA VAL A 72 13.82 -6.26 8.14
C VAL A 72 14.82 -5.24 7.61
N HIS A 73 16.06 -5.29 8.13
CA HIS A 73 17.17 -4.46 7.68
C HIS A 73 18.12 -5.26 6.79
N ILE A 74 18.49 -4.68 5.64
CA ILE A 74 19.44 -5.27 4.70
C ILE A 74 20.73 -4.44 4.72
N TYR A 75 21.89 -5.11 4.84
CA TYR A 75 23.20 -4.45 4.86
C TYR A 75 24.25 -5.28 4.10
N SER A 76 25.32 -4.63 3.66
CA SER A 76 26.50 -5.27 3.05
C SER A 76 27.59 -5.40 4.10
N PRO A 77 27.92 -6.61 4.60
CA PRO A 77 28.91 -6.78 5.67
C PRO A 77 30.30 -6.24 5.31
N ASP A 78 30.65 -6.31 4.04
CA ASP A 78 31.92 -5.89 3.44
C ASP A 78 31.88 -4.45 2.89
N SER A 79 30.74 -3.73 3.04
CA SER A 79 30.49 -2.43 2.43
C SER A 79 30.66 -2.38 0.90
N SER A 80 30.64 -3.52 0.20
CA SER A 80 30.80 -3.57 -1.26
C SER A 80 29.58 -3.05 -2.02
N ARG A 81 28.43 -2.95 -1.34
CA ARG A 81 27.17 -2.45 -1.91
C ARG A 81 26.71 -1.21 -1.18
N GLU A 82 26.47 -0.15 -1.94
CA GLU A 82 25.84 1.08 -1.44
C GLU A 82 24.37 0.87 -1.09
N VAL A 83 23.83 1.78 -0.27
CA VAL A 83 22.43 1.75 0.18
C VAL A 83 21.44 1.76 -1.01
N SER A 84 21.75 2.51 -2.07
CA SER A 84 20.94 2.58 -3.29
C SER A 84 20.82 1.21 -3.99
N TYR A 85 21.92 0.47 -4.07
CA TYR A 85 21.95 -0.88 -4.61
C TYR A 85 21.11 -1.83 -3.76
N LEU A 86 21.28 -1.80 -2.45
CA LEU A 86 20.53 -2.66 -1.52
C LEU A 86 19.03 -2.35 -1.56
N ALA A 87 18.64 -1.08 -1.64
CA ALA A 87 17.25 -0.66 -1.76
C ALA A 87 16.61 -1.19 -3.06
N ASN A 88 17.33 -1.08 -4.19
CA ASN A 88 16.85 -1.61 -5.47
C ASN A 88 16.76 -3.15 -5.45
N TYR A 89 17.76 -3.83 -4.88
CA TYR A 89 17.77 -5.28 -4.74
C TYR A 89 16.58 -5.76 -3.90
N ALA A 90 16.31 -5.09 -2.78
CA ALA A 90 15.18 -5.40 -1.91
C ALA A 90 13.84 -5.24 -2.63
N ASN A 91 13.67 -4.13 -3.36
CA ASN A 91 12.44 -3.85 -4.09
C ASN A 91 12.20 -4.85 -5.23
N LEU A 92 13.25 -5.29 -5.93
CA LEU A 92 13.13 -6.18 -7.08
C LEU A 92 13.02 -7.66 -6.70
N ASN A 93 13.67 -8.10 -5.62
CA ASN A 93 13.83 -9.54 -5.34
C ASN A 93 13.17 -9.99 -4.03
N LEU A 94 12.96 -9.09 -3.07
CA LEU A 94 12.54 -9.47 -1.71
C LEU A 94 11.13 -9.01 -1.37
N LYS A 95 10.76 -7.80 -1.79
CA LYS A 95 9.48 -7.17 -1.44
C LYS A 95 8.29 -8.08 -1.75
N ASP A 96 8.20 -8.55 -2.98
CA ASP A 96 7.05 -9.34 -3.44
C ASP A 96 7.03 -10.76 -2.84
N GLU A 97 8.20 -11.33 -2.54
CA GLU A 97 8.28 -12.64 -1.86
C GLU A 97 7.78 -12.55 -0.42
N ILE A 98 8.18 -11.50 0.30
CA ILE A 98 7.74 -11.27 1.69
C ILE A 98 6.24 -10.96 1.71
N ALA A 99 5.75 -10.15 0.76
CA ALA A 99 4.33 -9.81 0.65
C ALA A 99 3.41 -11.02 0.40
N ARG A 100 3.96 -12.14 -0.10
CA ARG A 100 3.20 -13.39 -0.32
C ARG A 100 3.10 -14.29 0.92
N LEU A 101 3.84 -14.01 1.99
CA LEU A 101 3.79 -14.81 3.21
C LEU A 101 2.45 -14.60 3.92
N GLY A 102 1.85 -15.69 4.39
CA GLY A 102 0.57 -15.62 5.13
C GLY A 102 0.70 -14.75 6.38
N GLY A 103 -0.16 -13.73 6.49
CA GLY A 103 -0.16 -12.78 7.60
C GLY A 103 0.64 -11.49 7.35
N VAL A 104 1.32 -11.36 6.21
CA VAL A 104 1.86 -10.09 5.71
C VAL A 104 0.81 -9.43 4.83
N GLY A 105 0.50 -8.14 5.07
CA GLY A 105 -0.58 -7.44 4.38
C GLY A 105 -0.56 -5.94 4.53
#